data_AF-A0A1I0QQ89-F1
#
_entry.id   AF-A0A1I0QQ89-F1
#
_cell.length_a   1.000
_cell.length_b   1.000
_cell.length_c   1.000
_cell.angle_alpha   90.00
_cell.angle_beta   90.00
_cell.angle_gamma   90.00
#
_symmetry.space_group_name_H-M   'P 1'
#
loop_
_entity.id
_entity.type
_entity.pdbx_description
1 polymer ?
#
loop_
_entity_poly.entity_id
_entity_poly.type
_entity_poly.pdbx_seq_one_letter_code
_entity_poly.pdbx_strand_id
1 'polypeptide(L)'
;MAQKKTITDEKIKAFKRLYVASYSLILAFEEEAAKTGKMLEEKVDQAIANMDEMISMLPMQFPTIMEGNNKQQMLLINLKDPEDEPERIATKNKNGYTNYSVPGHVQMLFEESVHMALESWKFQLWSQVNYLSKDPTVLAKYKPLLLAHAKKCMDNFPFKATMIEWERNLYLQCANKIGWNAFLEEEDPVKQEEALAILEKGFVQSNWYQFSYLKDTKVRLLIKMGREEEAYAIVLEGLRRNADHADFRDFKTDEKYLQWIRKEEEREVAAKKKEEDDYQAFLLFVKKEQEKLADQFVNPDHPLVKEHAAVLNLIKQEMLQIKLRTQYKDSKWQTPSSKFDKWFLELKKWSVEDIAAYEKEHTIHLPDQLKVYLMEIGEGGKYYYRYNGVTIPAKKELAAIRKPFPITADKMHPINHDWEINAWVEPNDKDWKKLKILPKSADMQAMFGFPDGVTANDGCWYFGDSYGQDGLFLIMNGEFEGEVWVDTLQYGAEARGCFAQATPQKLHFLPFLAESLRHKSAGYPGNEYTGSWM
;
A
#
# COMPACT_ATOMS: atom_id res chain seq x y z
N MET A 1 -31.24 42.25 -19.86
CA MET A 1 -30.17 41.23 -20.02
C MET A 1 -28.88 41.80 -20.61
N ALA A 2 -28.92 42.60 -21.68
CA ALA A 2 -27.72 43.18 -22.32
C ALA A 2 -26.83 43.98 -21.34
N GLN A 3 -27.39 44.91 -20.57
CA GLN A 3 -26.64 45.76 -19.62
C GLN A 3 -25.95 44.98 -18.48
N LYS A 4 -26.56 43.87 -18.04
CA LYS A 4 -25.98 42.97 -17.01
C LYS A 4 -24.81 42.15 -17.57
N LYS A 5 -24.84 41.81 -18.87
CA LYS A 5 -23.76 41.11 -19.58
C LYS A 5 -22.54 42.02 -19.78
N THR A 6 -22.74 43.27 -20.19
CA THR A 6 -21.65 44.25 -20.43
C THR A 6 -20.87 44.61 -19.16
N ILE A 7 -21.54 44.69 -18.01
CA ILE A 7 -20.90 44.97 -16.71
C ILE A 7 -20.04 43.78 -16.26
N THR A 8 -20.48 42.55 -16.50
CA THR A 8 -19.70 41.34 -16.18
C THR A 8 -18.44 41.23 -17.04
N ASP A 9 -18.52 41.59 -18.33
CA ASP A 9 -17.38 41.51 -19.25
C ASP A 9 -16.27 42.53 -18.89
N GLU A 10 -16.62 43.78 -18.53
CA GLU A 10 -15.60 44.77 -18.14
C GLU A 10 -14.97 44.44 -16.78
N LYS A 11 -15.75 43.89 -15.84
CA LYS A 11 -15.23 43.43 -14.55
C LYS A 11 -14.22 42.28 -14.72
N ILE A 12 -14.47 41.35 -15.65
CA ILE A 12 -13.50 40.30 -16.02
C ILE A 12 -12.23 40.92 -16.61
N LYS A 13 -12.35 41.88 -17.52
CA LYS A 13 -11.17 42.56 -18.09
C LYS A 13 -10.35 43.30 -17.04
N ALA A 14 -11.00 44.06 -16.16
CA ALA A 14 -10.34 44.74 -15.05
C ALA A 14 -9.59 43.73 -14.14
N PHE A 15 -10.23 42.60 -13.82
CA PHE A 15 -9.60 41.52 -13.07
C PHE A 15 -8.35 40.97 -13.79
N LYS A 16 -8.43 40.68 -15.10
CA LYS A 16 -7.29 40.22 -15.89
C LYS A 16 -6.13 41.22 -15.89
N ARG A 17 -6.41 42.51 -16.06
CA ARG A 17 -5.40 43.59 -16.01
C ARG A 17 -4.67 43.61 -14.67
N LEU A 18 -5.41 43.59 -13.56
CA LEU A 18 -4.84 43.56 -12.22
C LEU A 18 -4.03 42.28 -11.97
N TYR A 19 -4.50 41.15 -12.48
CA TYR A 19 -3.80 39.87 -12.36
C TYR A 19 -2.43 39.91 -13.03
N VAL A 20 -2.37 40.34 -14.29
CA VAL A 20 -1.11 40.46 -15.06
C VAL A 20 -0.18 41.50 -14.45
N ALA A 21 -0.72 42.64 -13.98
CA ALA A 21 0.06 43.66 -13.29
C ALA A 21 0.68 43.13 -11.99
N SER A 22 -0.10 42.41 -11.17
CA SER A 22 0.38 41.81 -9.92
C SER A 22 1.46 40.76 -10.18
N TYR A 23 1.24 39.89 -11.16
CA TYR A 23 2.21 38.87 -11.56
C TYR A 23 3.55 39.49 -11.99
N SER A 24 3.50 40.55 -12.79
CA SER A 24 4.69 41.27 -13.25
C SER A 24 5.43 41.97 -12.11
N LEU A 25 4.72 42.53 -11.13
CA LEU A 25 5.32 43.12 -9.93
C LEU A 25 6.02 42.07 -9.06
N ILE A 26 5.40 40.90 -8.87
CA ILE A 26 5.99 39.78 -8.12
C ILE A 26 7.26 39.29 -8.81
N LEU A 27 7.23 39.02 -10.11
CA LEU A 27 8.42 38.58 -10.85
C LEU A 27 9.55 39.61 -10.77
N ALA A 28 9.24 40.90 -10.90
CA ALA A 28 10.25 41.94 -10.83
C ALA A 28 10.79 42.15 -9.41
N PHE A 29 10.01 41.83 -8.37
CA PHE A 29 10.48 41.75 -6.99
C PHE A 29 11.44 40.57 -6.80
N GLU A 30 11.06 39.37 -7.23
CA GLU A 30 11.87 38.16 -7.11
C GLU A 30 13.22 38.29 -7.84
N GLU A 31 13.19 38.84 -9.07
CA GLU A 31 14.39 39.05 -9.87
C GLU A 31 15.36 40.05 -9.22
N GLU A 32 14.86 41.17 -8.71
CA GLU A 32 15.71 42.18 -8.06
C GLU A 32 16.27 41.65 -6.73
N ALA A 33 15.44 41.00 -5.92
CA ALA A 33 15.86 40.44 -4.64
C ALA A 33 16.95 39.37 -4.84
N ALA A 34 16.84 38.54 -5.89
CA ALA A 34 17.87 37.57 -6.25
C ALA A 34 19.18 38.20 -6.74
N LYS A 35 19.10 39.32 -7.48
CA LYS A 35 20.26 39.99 -8.09
C LYS A 35 21.03 40.88 -7.12
N THR A 36 20.32 41.70 -6.35
CA THR A 36 20.93 42.78 -5.56
C THR A 36 20.72 42.63 -4.05
N GLY A 37 19.87 41.70 -3.62
CA GLY A 37 19.45 41.56 -2.23
C GLY A 37 18.65 42.76 -1.73
N LYS A 38 18.26 43.70 -2.60
CA LYS A 38 17.46 44.87 -2.23
C LYS A 38 15.98 44.53 -2.28
N MET A 39 15.24 45.08 -1.32
CA MET A 39 13.79 44.95 -1.23
C MET A 39 13.10 46.09 -1.98
N LEU A 40 12.21 45.76 -2.90
CA LEU A 40 11.38 46.73 -3.61
C LEU A 40 10.01 46.84 -2.93
N GLU A 41 9.97 47.46 -1.74
CA GLU A 41 8.74 47.57 -0.93
C GLU A 41 7.56 48.16 -1.69
N GLU A 42 7.79 49.17 -2.53
CA GLU A 42 6.74 49.78 -3.36
C GLU A 42 6.06 48.75 -4.29
N LYS A 43 6.84 47.83 -4.87
CA LYS A 43 6.28 46.77 -5.72
C LYS A 43 5.50 45.74 -4.93
N VAL A 44 5.98 45.40 -3.73
CA VAL A 44 5.28 44.49 -2.81
C VAL A 44 3.94 45.10 -2.42
N ASP A 45 3.94 46.35 -1.96
CA ASP A 45 2.73 47.04 -1.49
C ASP A 45 1.73 47.21 -2.63
N GLN A 46 2.19 47.56 -3.85
CA GLN A 46 1.32 47.65 -5.02
C GLN A 46 0.74 46.31 -5.45
N ALA A 47 1.52 45.22 -5.40
CA ALA A 47 1.02 43.89 -5.73
C ALA A 47 -0.04 43.42 -4.72
N ILE A 48 0.17 43.68 -3.43
CA ILE A 48 -0.83 43.42 -2.38
C ILE A 48 -2.11 44.23 -2.62
N ALA A 49 -1.98 45.53 -2.92
CA ALA A 49 -3.14 46.38 -3.19
C ALA A 49 -3.95 45.87 -4.40
N ASN A 50 -3.29 45.47 -5.49
CA ASN A 50 -3.95 44.88 -6.65
C ASN A 50 -4.66 43.56 -6.29
N MET A 51 -4.06 42.72 -5.45
CA MET A 51 -4.67 41.47 -4.98
C MET A 51 -5.89 41.72 -4.10
N ASP A 52 -5.84 42.71 -3.21
CA ASP A 52 -6.99 43.12 -2.40
C ASP A 52 -8.14 43.65 -3.27
N GLU A 53 -7.82 44.42 -4.30
CA GLU A 53 -8.81 44.88 -5.27
C GLU A 53 -9.45 43.71 -6.02
N MET A 54 -8.64 42.77 -6.54
CA MET A 54 -9.16 41.55 -7.19
C MET A 54 -10.02 40.70 -6.26
N ILE A 55 -9.64 40.54 -4.98
CA ILE A 55 -10.45 39.83 -3.98
C ILE A 55 -11.80 40.53 -3.77
N SER A 56 -11.81 41.87 -3.69
CA SER A 56 -13.04 42.66 -3.54
C SER A 56 -13.99 42.54 -4.73
N MET A 57 -13.46 42.17 -5.91
CA MET A 57 -14.27 41.89 -7.09
C MET A 57 -15.00 40.54 -6.99
N LEU A 58 -14.68 39.66 -6.04
CA LEU A 58 -15.32 38.35 -5.88
C LEU A 58 -16.57 38.41 -4.98
N PRO A 59 -17.57 37.52 -5.18
CA PRO A 59 -17.64 36.49 -6.22
C PRO A 59 -17.94 37.11 -7.60
N MET A 60 -17.39 36.49 -8.65
CA MET A 60 -17.67 36.85 -10.03
C MET A 60 -17.87 35.58 -10.86
N GLN A 61 -18.81 35.63 -11.80
CA GLN A 61 -19.13 34.48 -12.63
C GLN A 61 -18.10 34.35 -13.75
N PHE A 62 -17.34 33.25 -13.77
CA PHE A 62 -16.41 32.93 -14.84
C PHE A 62 -17.13 32.30 -16.04
N PRO A 63 -16.58 32.46 -17.25
CA PRO A 63 -17.07 31.75 -18.43
C PRO A 63 -17.15 30.25 -18.18
N THR A 64 -18.25 29.63 -18.60
CA THR A 64 -18.36 28.17 -18.64
C THR A 64 -17.65 27.67 -19.88
N ILE A 65 -16.56 26.93 -19.70
CA ILE A 65 -15.90 26.21 -20.79
C ILE A 65 -16.45 24.77 -20.73
N MET A 66 -17.35 24.40 -21.65
CA MET A 66 -18.11 23.13 -21.61
C MET A 66 -17.30 21.94 -22.16
N GLU A 67 -16.92 20.94 -21.34
CA GLU A 67 -16.48 19.61 -21.83
C GLU A 67 -16.76 18.46 -20.85
N GLY A 68 -17.46 17.40 -21.30
CA GLY A 68 -17.77 16.19 -20.52
C GLY A 68 -18.91 16.36 -19.49
N ASN A 69 -19.07 15.39 -18.57
CA ASN A 69 -20.15 15.38 -17.57
C ASN A 69 -20.01 16.47 -16.47
N ASN A 70 -18.88 17.19 -16.40
CA ASN A 70 -18.61 18.19 -15.35
C ASN A 70 -18.38 19.58 -15.96
N LYS A 71 -19.40 20.44 -15.90
CA LYS A 71 -19.26 21.86 -16.27
C LYS A 71 -18.36 22.57 -15.26
N GLN A 72 -17.22 23.09 -15.71
CA GLN A 72 -16.34 23.92 -14.88
C GLN A 72 -16.36 25.37 -15.35
N GLN A 73 -16.38 26.29 -14.39
CA GLN A 73 -16.28 27.73 -14.63
C GLN A 73 -14.83 28.15 -14.42
N MET A 74 -14.18 28.60 -15.49
CA MET A 74 -12.76 28.94 -15.48
C MET A 74 -12.47 30.20 -16.30
N LEU A 75 -11.47 30.95 -15.87
CA LEU A 75 -10.95 32.13 -16.55
C LEU A 75 -9.55 31.83 -17.08
N LEU A 76 -9.33 32.12 -18.36
CA LEU A 76 -8.02 32.03 -18.99
C LEU A 76 -7.41 33.44 -19.09
N ILE A 77 -6.18 33.60 -18.63
CA ILE A 77 -5.48 34.88 -18.59
C ILE A 77 -4.16 34.75 -19.34
N ASN A 78 -3.97 35.55 -20.40
CA ASN A 78 -2.67 35.66 -21.06
C ASN A 78 -1.77 36.59 -20.23
N LEU A 79 -0.66 36.05 -19.72
CA LEU A 79 0.27 36.79 -18.85
C LEU A 79 1.11 37.86 -19.58
N LYS A 80 1.08 37.88 -20.92
CA LYS A 80 1.76 38.88 -21.75
C LYS A 80 0.85 40.01 -22.21
N ASP A 81 -0.44 39.74 -22.34
CA ASP A 81 -1.44 40.70 -22.77
C ASP A 81 -2.78 40.43 -22.06
N PRO A 82 -3.16 41.24 -21.05
CA PRO A 82 -4.40 41.02 -20.31
C PRO A 82 -5.67 41.22 -21.14
N GLU A 83 -5.58 41.85 -22.33
CA GLU A 83 -6.73 42.04 -23.22
C GLU A 83 -6.97 40.85 -24.15
N ASP A 84 -6.01 39.93 -24.25
CA ASP A 84 -6.13 38.74 -25.08
C ASP A 84 -7.13 37.72 -24.48
N GLU A 85 -7.83 37.02 -25.36
CA GLU A 85 -8.82 35.99 -25.03
C GLU A 85 -8.30 34.61 -25.50
N PRO A 86 -7.38 34.00 -24.75
CA PRO A 86 -6.73 32.77 -25.17
C PRO A 86 -7.70 31.58 -25.18
N GLU A 87 -7.50 30.67 -26.13
CA GLU A 87 -8.27 29.43 -26.27
C GLU A 87 -7.44 28.19 -25.91
N ARG A 88 -8.11 27.08 -25.58
CA ARG A 88 -7.46 25.78 -25.32
C ARG A 88 -7.15 25.07 -26.64
N ILE A 89 -6.03 24.36 -26.69
CA ILE A 89 -5.59 23.56 -27.84
C ILE A 89 -5.99 22.10 -27.62
N ALA A 90 -6.84 21.57 -28.50
CA ALA A 90 -7.27 20.17 -28.49
C ALA A 90 -6.30 19.28 -29.28
N THR A 91 -5.86 18.16 -28.69
CA THR A 91 -4.97 17.17 -29.32
C THR A 91 -5.50 15.76 -29.05
N LYS A 92 -5.49 14.87 -30.04
CA LYS A 92 -5.90 13.46 -29.83
C LYS A 92 -4.70 12.59 -29.49
N ASN A 93 -4.80 11.78 -28.44
CA ASN A 93 -3.79 10.78 -28.12
C ASN A 93 -3.91 9.54 -29.02
N LYS A 94 -2.91 8.63 -28.96
CA LYS A 94 -2.85 7.40 -29.78
C LYS A 94 -4.06 6.47 -29.61
N ASN A 95 -4.80 6.61 -28.51
CA ASN A 95 -5.98 5.81 -28.18
C ASN A 95 -7.30 6.54 -28.53
N GLY A 96 -7.25 7.69 -29.22
CA GLY A 96 -8.41 8.44 -29.69
C GLY A 96 -9.01 9.44 -28.69
N TYR A 97 -8.46 9.57 -27.48
CA TYR A 97 -8.93 10.53 -26.48
C TYR A 97 -8.43 11.94 -26.78
N THR A 98 -9.31 12.94 -26.66
CA THR A 98 -8.94 14.35 -26.78
C THR A 98 -8.36 14.86 -25.46
N ASN A 99 -7.11 15.30 -25.49
CA ASN A 99 -6.44 16.06 -24.45
C ASN A 99 -6.48 17.54 -24.80
N TYR A 100 -6.70 18.39 -23.79
CA TYR A 100 -6.71 19.83 -23.95
C TYR A 100 -5.53 20.44 -23.20
N SER A 101 -4.84 21.36 -23.86
CA SER A 101 -3.69 22.08 -23.29
C SER A 101 -3.90 23.58 -23.45
N VAL A 102 -3.25 24.37 -22.59
CA VAL A 102 -3.15 25.83 -22.76
C VAL A 102 -1.69 26.18 -23.05
N PRO A 103 -1.41 27.26 -23.81
CA PRO A 103 -0.06 27.75 -23.98
C PRO A 103 0.60 28.08 -22.64
N GLY A 104 1.93 27.88 -22.52
CA GLY A 104 2.64 28.07 -21.24
C GLY A 104 2.64 29.50 -20.68
N HIS A 105 2.20 30.50 -21.44
CA HIS A 105 2.03 31.89 -20.98
C HIS A 105 0.58 32.20 -20.57
N VAL A 106 -0.32 31.22 -20.60
CA VAL A 106 -1.73 31.36 -20.23
C VAL A 106 -1.95 30.71 -18.87
N GLN A 107 -2.47 31.46 -17.92
CA GLN A 107 -2.84 30.98 -16.60
C GLN A 107 -4.32 30.61 -16.57
N MET A 108 -4.62 29.47 -15.93
CA MET A 108 -5.99 29.01 -15.69
C MET A 108 -6.38 29.32 -14.24
N LEU A 109 -7.53 29.97 -14.04
CA LEU A 109 -8.13 30.23 -12.73
C LEU A 109 -9.52 29.61 -12.68
N PHE A 110 -9.83 28.90 -11.59
CA PHE A 110 -11.16 28.32 -11.38
C PHE A 110 -11.99 29.21 -10.45
N GLU A 111 -13.27 29.37 -10.75
CA GLU A 111 -14.17 30.23 -9.97
C GLU A 111 -14.21 29.79 -8.50
N GLU A 112 -14.18 28.47 -8.25
CA GLU A 112 -14.23 27.89 -6.90
C GLU A 112 -12.97 28.12 -6.06
N SER A 113 -11.82 28.38 -6.68
CA SER A 113 -10.53 28.46 -5.98
C SER A 113 -9.78 29.78 -6.14
N VAL A 114 -10.25 30.70 -7.01
CA VAL A 114 -9.55 31.96 -7.29
C VAL A 114 -9.36 32.83 -6.05
N HIS A 115 -10.35 32.89 -5.16
CA HIS A 115 -10.22 33.64 -3.90
C HIS A 115 -9.04 33.11 -3.06
N MET A 116 -8.95 31.79 -2.92
CA MET A 116 -7.88 31.14 -2.17
C MET A 116 -6.52 31.28 -2.86
N ALA A 117 -6.48 31.23 -4.20
CA ALA A 117 -5.25 31.45 -4.95
C ALA A 117 -4.68 32.86 -4.70
N LEU A 118 -5.53 33.89 -4.70
CA LEU A 118 -5.11 35.26 -4.42
C LEU A 118 -4.63 35.44 -2.97
N GLU A 119 -5.35 34.86 -2.00
CA GLU A 119 -4.91 34.91 -0.60
C GLU A 119 -3.59 34.14 -0.39
N SER A 120 -3.37 33.05 -1.13
CA SER A 120 -2.11 32.30 -1.16
C SER A 120 -0.96 33.15 -1.70
N TRP A 121 -1.18 33.90 -2.78
CA TRP A 121 -0.15 34.80 -3.34
C TRP A 121 0.27 35.89 -2.35
N LYS A 122 -0.69 36.50 -1.64
CA LYS A 122 -0.37 37.48 -0.59
C LYS A 122 0.51 36.86 0.50
N PHE A 123 0.16 35.65 0.96
CA PHE A 123 0.95 34.93 1.95
C PHE A 123 2.37 34.63 1.43
N GLN A 124 2.50 34.14 0.20
CA GLN A 124 3.79 33.80 -0.40
C GLN A 124 4.68 35.04 -0.55
N LEU A 125 4.13 36.16 -1.01
CA LEU A 125 4.86 37.40 -1.18
C LEU A 125 5.38 37.93 0.17
N TRP A 126 4.53 37.99 1.20
CA TRP A 126 4.98 38.38 2.55
C TRP A 126 5.98 37.39 3.15
N SER A 127 5.82 36.09 2.89
CA SER A 127 6.76 35.06 3.33
C SER A 127 8.13 35.22 2.69
N GLN A 128 8.19 35.53 1.40
CA GLN A 128 9.43 35.84 0.68
C GLN A 128 10.08 37.12 1.21
N VAL A 129 9.30 38.17 1.45
CA VAL A 129 9.79 39.42 2.05
C VAL A 129 10.45 39.16 3.41
N ASN A 130 9.80 38.36 4.25
CA ASN A 130 10.31 38.00 5.56
C ASN A 130 11.56 37.09 5.50
N TYR A 131 11.68 36.27 4.46
CA TYR A 131 12.83 35.38 4.26
C TYR A 131 14.06 36.10 3.69
N LEU A 132 13.85 37.00 2.72
CA LEU A 132 14.93 37.66 1.98
C LEU A 132 15.45 38.92 2.66
N SER A 133 14.61 39.62 3.43
CA SER A 133 15.02 40.86 4.10
C SER A 133 15.83 40.58 5.37
N LYS A 134 16.94 41.32 5.51
CA LYS A 134 17.70 41.42 6.77
C LYS A 134 17.49 42.75 7.49
N ASP A 135 16.71 43.65 6.90
CA ASP A 135 16.45 44.97 7.45
C ASP A 135 15.40 44.88 8.57
N PRO A 136 15.75 45.23 9.83
CA PRO A 136 14.82 45.19 10.95
C PRO A 136 13.56 46.04 10.74
N THR A 137 13.64 47.17 10.04
CA THR A 137 12.50 48.06 9.78
C THR A 137 11.51 47.40 8.83
N VAL A 138 11.99 46.76 7.76
CA VAL A 138 11.16 45.99 6.82
C VAL A 138 10.52 44.81 7.54
N LEU A 139 11.29 44.07 8.35
CA LEU A 139 10.77 42.92 9.09
C LEU A 139 9.71 43.32 10.11
N ALA A 140 9.88 44.45 10.80
CA ALA A 140 8.89 44.98 11.73
C ALA A 140 7.56 45.36 11.04
N LYS A 141 7.61 45.82 9.79
CA LYS A 141 6.41 46.12 8.98
C LYS A 141 5.70 44.84 8.52
N TYR A 142 6.42 43.92 7.87
CA TYR A 142 5.77 42.81 7.15
C TYR A 142 5.54 41.54 7.97
N LYS A 143 6.32 41.28 9.02
CA LYS A 143 6.15 40.06 9.84
C LYS A 143 4.77 40.01 10.52
N PRO A 144 4.25 41.08 11.18
CA PRO A 144 2.92 41.03 11.76
C PRO A 144 1.82 40.78 10.71
N LEU A 145 1.97 41.35 9.52
CA LEU A 145 1.05 41.13 8.39
C LEU A 145 1.08 39.67 7.93
N LEU A 146 2.28 39.09 7.76
CA LEU A 146 2.46 37.68 7.42
C LEU A 146 1.76 36.76 8.43
N LEU A 147 1.98 36.98 9.73
CA LEU A 147 1.45 36.12 10.78
C LEU A 147 -0.07 36.24 10.91
N ALA A 148 -0.60 37.46 10.88
CA ALA A 148 -2.04 37.69 10.86
C ALA A 148 -2.69 37.02 9.65
N HIS A 149 -2.04 37.11 8.48
CA HIS A 149 -2.56 36.50 7.26
C HIS A 149 -2.43 34.99 7.21
N ALA A 150 -1.37 34.42 7.77
CA ALA A 150 -1.22 32.98 7.93
C ALA A 150 -2.38 32.40 8.76
N LYS A 151 -2.73 33.07 9.86
CA LYS A 151 -3.88 32.69 10.69
C LYS A 151 -5.20 32.83 9.91
N LYS A 152 -5.40 33.95 9.20
CA LYS A 152 -6.56 34.16 8.32
C LYS A 152 -6.70 33.06 7.25
N CYS A 153 -5.60 32.68 6.61
CA CYS A 153 -5.60 31.59 5.62
C CYS A 153 -6.02 30.26 6.28
N MET A 154 -5.47 29.94 7.44
CA MET A 154 -5.84 28.70 8.14
C MET A 154 -7.29 28.68 8.63
N ASP A 155 -7.86 29.82 9.03
CA ASP A 155 -9.25 29.92 9.46
C ASP A 155 -10.23 29.80 8.28
N ASN A 156 -9.89 30.41 7.13
CA ASN A 156 -10.69 30.35 5.92
C ASN A 156 -10.56 29.03 5.16
N PHE A 157 -9.43 28.33 5.35
CA PHE A 157 -9.11 27.06 4.71
C PHE A 157 -8.85 26.01 5.79
N PRO A 158 -9.89 25.66 6.58
CA PRO A 158 -9.72 24.77 7.71
C PRO A 158 -9.26 23.39 7.23
N PHE A 159 -8.51 22.72 8.10
CA PHE A 159 -8.01 21.37 7.87
C PHE A 159 -9.12 20.42 7.37
N LYS A 160 -8.88 19.76 6.22
CA LYS A 160 -9.74 18.73 5.63
C LYS A 160 -8.89 17.52 5.27
N ALA A 161 -9.43 16.32 5.46
CA ALA A 161 -8.74 15.08 5.10
C ALA A 161 -8.45 14.95 3.59
N THR A 162 -9.16 15.71 2.74
CA THR A 162 -9.11 15.63 1.27
C THR A 162 -8.62 16.93 0.63
N MET A 163 -7.61 17.58 1.19
CA MET A 163 -6.98 18.76 0.56
C MET A 163 -6.25 18.36 -0.73
N ILE A 164 -6.39 19.18 -1.77
CA ILE A 164 -5.53 19.03 -2.96
C ILE A 164 -4.12 19.55 -2.64
N GLU A 165 -3.13 19.09 -3.42
CA GLU A 165 -1.71 19.24 -3.07
C GLU A 165 -1.29 20.69 -2.76
N TRP A 166 -1.73 21.66 -3.56
CA TRP A 166 -1.33 23.06 -3.33
C TRP A 166 -2.00 23.69 -2.10
N GLU A 167 -3.23 23.32 -1.75
CA GLU A 167 -3.91 23.75 -0.52
C GLU A 167 -3.15 23.23 0.70
N ARG A 168 -2.78 21.94 0.65
CA ARG A 168 -1.95 21.30 1.67
C ARG A 168 -0.62 22.05 1.81
N ASN A 169 0.04 22.39 0.70
CA ASN A 169 1.31 23.11 0.73
C ASN A 169 1.18 24.48 1.38
N LEU A 170 0.12 25.24 1.05
CA LEU A 170 -0.17 26.53 1.68
C LEU A 170 -0.37 26.38 3.18
N TYR A 171 -1.25 25.45 3.59
CA TYR A 171 -1.54 25.18 5.00
C TYR A 171 -0.25 24.85 5.78
N LEU A 172 0.59 23.99 5.23
CA LEU A 172 1.86 23.58 5.84
C LEU A 172 2.85 24.74 5.96
N GLN A 173 2.92 25.63 4.97
CA GLN A 173 3.75 26.82 5.06
C GLN A 173 3.22 27.81 6.11
N CYS A 174 1.91 28.04 6.19
CA CYS A 174 1.29 28.88 7.21
C CYS A 174 1.57 28.35 8.62
N ALA A 175 1.32 27.05 8.85
CA ALA A 175 1.58 26.40 10.13
C ALA A 175 3.06 26.52 10.53
N ASN A 176 3.97 26.32 9.57
CA ASN A 176 5.40 26.46 9.82
C ASN A 176 5.79 27.89 10.20
N LYS A 177 5.28 28.90 9.49
CA LYS A 177 5.61 30.30 9.79
C LYS A 177 5.12 30.71 11.17
N ILE A 178 3.94 30.26 11.57
CA ILE A 178 3.41 30.49 12.92
C ILE A 178 4.30 29.81 13.96
N GLY A 179 4.59 28.51 13.81
CA GLY A 179 5.44 27.77 14.74
C GLY A 179 6.86 28.30 14.85
N TRP A 180 7.48 28.67 13.72
CA TRP A 180 8.85 29.18 13.68
C TRP A 180 8.97 30.55 14.34
N ASN A 181 8.00 31.45 14.13
CA ASN A 181 8.01 32.74 14.82
C ASN A 181 7.73 32.59 16.32
N ALA A 182 6.85 31.66 16.72
CA ALA A 182 6.64 31.37 18.14
C ALA A 182 7.92 30.86 18.82
N PHE A 183 8.67 29.98 18.13
CA PHE A 183 9.98 29.56 18.62
C PHE A 183 10.95 30.74 18.77
N LEU A 184 11.07 31.60 17.76
CA LEU A 184 12.05 32.69 17.78
C LEU A 184 11.74 33.79 18.81
N GLU A 185 10.48 34.20 18.93
CA GLU A 185 10.13 35.50 19.53
C GLU A 185 9.02 35.44 20.59
N GLU A 186 8.20 34.39 20.62
CA GLU A 186 7.12 34.30 21.60
C GLU A 186 7.65 33.81 22.95
N GLU A 187 7.30 34.53 24.01
CA GLU A 187 7.71 34.22 25.39
C GLU A 187 6.51 33.84 26.28
N ASP A 188 5.28 34.14 25.84
CA ASP A 188 4.06 33.73 26.54
C ASP A 188 3.79 32.23 26.32
N PRO A 189 3.83 31.38 27.37
CA PRO A 189 3.61 29.95 27.24
C PRO A 189 2.25 29.59 26.64
N VAL A 190 1.20 30.42 26.88
CA VAL A 190 -0.13 30.17 26.34
C VAL A 190 -0.11 30.31 24.81
N LYS A 191 0.56 31.34 24.29
CA LYS A 191 0.69 31.56 22.85
C LYS A 191 1.63 30.55 22.19
N GLN A 192 2.65 30.07 22.90
CA GLN A 192 3.49 28.96 22.43
C GLN A 192 2.66 27.67 22.26
N GLU A 193 1.77 27.35 23.20
CA GLU A 193 0.85 26.20 23.07
C GLU A 193 -0.15 26.38 21.93
N GLU A 194 -0.70 27.59 21.73
CA GLU A 194 -1.56 27.88 20.57
C GLU A 194 -0.81 27.66 19.24
N ALA A 195 0.44 28.12 19.15
CA ALA A 195 1.28 27.94 17.98
C ALA A 195 1.66 26.48 17.77
N LEU A 196 1.96 25.74 18.84
CA LEU A 196 2.23 24.31 18.79
C LEU A 196 1.01 23.55 18.27
N ALA A 197 -0.19 23.82 18.77
CA ALA A 197 -1.42 23.17 18.30
C ALA A 197 -1.69 23.40 16.80
N ILE A 198 -1.33 24.57 16.27
CA ILE A 198 -1.36 24.88 14.84
C ILE A 198 -0.31 24.04 14.09
N LEU A 199 0.91 24.04 14.59
CA LEU A 199 2.04 23.31 14.00
C LEU A 199 1.80 21.80 13.95
N GLU A 200 1.15 21.23 14.97
CA GLU A 200 0.81 19.81 15.05
C GLU A 200 -0.14 19.36 13.94
N LYS A 201 -1.12 20.20 13.59
CA LYS A 201 -2.00 19.94 12.44
C LYS A 201 -1.19 19.86 11.14
N GLY A 202 -0.17 20.71 11.00
CA GLY A 202 0.77 20.64 9.87
C GLY A 202 1.67 19.40 9.93
N PHE A 203 2.21 19.08 11.11
CA PHE A 203 3.11 17.94 11.31
C PHE A 203 2.48 16.61 10.86
N VAL A 204 1.19 16.39 11.13
CA VAL A 204 0.45 15.17 10.73
C VAL A 204 0.39 14.98 9.21
N GLN A 205 0.48 16.05 8.42
CA GLN A 205 0.47 16.00 6.94
C GLN A 205 1.87 16.08 6.32
N SER A 206 2.89 16.38 7.13
CA SER A 206 4.28 16.37 6.70
C SER A 206 4.84 14.95 6.66
N ASN A 207 5.86 14.73 5.83
CA ASN A 207 6.66 13.51 5.90
C ASN A 207 8.15 13.86 5.83
N TRP A 208 9.03 12.86 5.87
CA TRP A 208 10.47 13.13 5.86
C TRP A 208 11.04 13.48 4.50
N TYR A 209 10.32 13.19 3.42
CA TYR A 209 10.70 13.50 2.04
C TYR A 209 10.20 14.88 1.59
N GLN A 210 9.06 15.32 2.13
CA GLN A 210 8.43 16.59 1.83
C GLN A 210 8.06 17.31 3.12
N PHE A 211 8.45 18.58 3.23
CA PHE A 211 8.15 19.44 4.37
C PHE A 211 8.83 19.00 5.69
N SER A 212 10.03 18.40 5.61
CA SER A 212 10.83 18.03 6.79
C SER A 212 11.12 19.22 7.72
N TYR A 213 11.18 20.44 7.17
CA TYR A 213 11.35 21.68 7.93
C TYR A 213 10.29 21.91 9.02
N LEU A 214 9.08 21.34 8.88
CA LEU A 214 8.04 21.40 9.92
C LEU A 214 8.44 20.59 11.16
N LYS A 215 9.19 19.50 10.94
CA LYS A 215 9.68 18.64 12.02
C LYS A 215 10.76 19.35 12.82
N ASP A 216 11.69 20.02 12.13
CA ASP A 216 12.66 20.91 12.79
C ASP A 216 11.96 22.01 13.58
N THR A 217 11.04 22.74 12.96
CA THR A 217 10.27 23.79 13.65
C THR A 217 9.56 23.26 14.90
N LYS A 218 8.98 22.06 14.85
CA LYS A 218 8.33 21.43 16.01
C LYS A 218 9.34 21.07 17.10
N VAL A 219 10.48 20.49 16.73
CA VAL A 219 11.58 20.17 17.66
C VAL A 219 12.06 21.43 18.38
N ARG A 220 12.33 22.51 17.63
CA ARG A 220 12.81 23.79 18.19
C ARG A 220 11.80 24.39 19.16
N LEU A 221 10.52 24.42 18.80
CA LEU A 221 9.46 24.93 19.66
C LEU A 221 9.29 24.08 20.93
N LEU A 222 9.26 22.75 20.81
CA LEU A 222 9.15 21.84 21.97
C LEU A 222 10.32 22.01 22.94
N ILE A 223 11.55 22.16 22.45
CA ILE A 223 12.73 22.41 23.29
C ILE A 223 12.60 23.75 24.03
N LYS A 224 12.14 24.81 23.34
CA LYS A 224 11.88 26.10 23.99
C LYS A 224 10.85 25.98 25.12
N MET A 225 9.87 25.11 24.97
CA MET A 225 8.82 24.82 25.95
C MET A 225 9.25 23.83 27.05
N GLY A 226 10.48 23.33 27.06
CA GLY A 226 10.96 22.34 28.05
C GLY A 226 10.35 20.95 27.88
N ARG A 227 9.96 20.57 26.65
CA ARG A 227 9.38 19.26 26.29
C ARG A 227 10.40 18.42 25.52
N GLU A 228 11.61 18.28 26.09
CA GLU A 228 12.74 17.63 25.39
C GLU A 228 12.46 16.18 24.98
N GLU A 229 11.76 15.38 25.80
CA GLU A 229 11.42 13.98 25.49
C GLU A 229 10.66 13.85 24.17
N GLU A 230 9.67 14.72 23.92
CA GLU A 230 8.88 14.72 22.69
C GLU A 230 9.70 15.21 21.49
N ALA A 231 10.58 16.20 21.72
CA ALA A 231 11.45 16.73 20.68
C ALA A 231 12.49 15.67 20.24
N TYR A 232 13.15 15.02 21.20
CA TYR A 232 14.21 14.05 20.96
C TYR A 232 13.73 12.80 20.24
N ALA A 233 12.48 12.37 20.47
CA ALA A 233 11.86 11.30 19.69
C ALA A 233 11.81 11.64 18.19
N ILE A 234 11.48 12.88 17.83
CA ILE A 234 11.45 13.34 16.43
C ILE A 234 12.87 13.42 15.86
N VAL A 235 13.84 13.92 16.63
CA VAL A 235 15.26 13.98 16.22
C VAL A 235 15.80 12.57 15.95
N LEU A 236 15.53 11.62 16.86
CA LEU A 236 15.94 10.22 16.72
C LEU A 236 15.35 9.58 15.45
N GLU A 237 14.07 9.81 15.18
CA GLU A 237 13.44 9.32 13.94
C GLU A 237 14.16 9.90 12.70
N GLY A 238 14.46 11.20 12.71
CA GLY A 238 15.16 11.87 11.62
C GLY A 238 16.57 11.32 11.38
N LEU A 239 17.38 11.19 12.44
CA LEU A 239 18.75 10.71 12.35
C LEU A 239 18.85 9.21 12.03
N ARG A 240 17.87 8.39 12.43
CA ARG A 240 17.77 6.97 12.01
C ARG A 240 17.51 6.83 10.52
N ARG A 241 16.71 7.73 9.93
CA ARG A 241 16.42 7.74 8.49
C ARG A 241 17.56 8.31 7.66
N ASN A 242 18.14 9.41 8.12
CA ASN A 242 19.28 10.06 7.49
C ASN A 242 20.22 10.55 8.58
N ALA A 243 21.31 9.83 8.78
CA ALA A 243 22.31 10.19 9.78
C ALA A 243 22.85 11.61 9.56
N ASP A 244 22.85 12.14 8.34
CA ASP A 244 23.36 13.48 8.00
C ASP A 244 22.26 14.53 7.78
N HIS A 245 21.06 14.32 8.33
CA HIS A 245 19.96 15.27 8.25
C HIS A 245 20.41 16.67 8.71
N ALA A 246 20.38 17.65 7.79
CA ALA A 246 20.98 18.96 7.99
C ALA A 246 20.41 19.70 9.20
N ASP A 247 19.08 19.67 9.36
CA ASP A 247 18.37 20.40 10.42
C ASP A 247 18.65 19.89 11.84
N PHE A 248 19.20 18.67 11.98
CA PHE A 248 19.48 18.03 13.27
C PHE A 248 20.96 17.76 13.52
N ARG A 249 21.84 18.37 12.74
CA ARG A 249 23.29 18.16 12.88
C ARG A 249 23.80 18.59 14.25
N ASP A 250 23.23 19.63 14.84
CA ASP A 250 23.58 20.16 16.14
C ASP A 250 23.29 19.18 17.30
N PHE A 251 22.25 18.35 17.18
CA PHE A 251 21.93 17.34 18.19
C PHE A 251 22.96 16.22 18.28
N LYS A 252 23.77 15.97 17.24
CA LYS A 252 24.85 14.95 17.30
C LYS A 252 25.89 15.23 18.40
N THR A 253 25.98 16.49 18.83
CA THR A 253 26.90 16.93 19.89
C THR A 253 26.16 17.48 21.12
N ASP A 254 24.83 17.41 21.14
CA ASP A 254 24.04 17.87 22.27
C ASP A 254 24.06 16.85 23.42
N GLU A 255 24.64 17.23 24.56
CA GLU A 255 24.85 16.32 25.69
C GLU A 255 23.54 15.79 26.29
N LYS A 256 22.48 16.62 26.34
CA LYS A 256 21.18 16.18 26.88
C LYS A 256 20.56 15.12 25.95
N TYR A 257 20.61 15.33 24.64
CA TYR A 257 20.14 14.39 23.64
C TYR A 257 20.95 13.08 23.66
N LEU A 258 22.28 13.17 23.74
CA LEU A 258 23.14 11.98 23.81
C LEU A 258 22.88 11.15 25.07
N GLN A 259 22.63 11.78 26.22
CA GLN A 259 22.23 11.08 27.44
C GLN A 259 20.84 10.44 27.31
N TRP A 260 19.91 11.11 26.65
CA TRP A 260 18.57 10.58 26.37
C TRP A 260 18.64 9.36 25.45
N ILE A 261 19.42 9.41 24.35
CA ILE A 261 19.64 8.27 23.44
C ILE A 261 20.10 7.05 24.21
N ARG A 262 21.12 7.17 25.07
CA ARG A 262 21.66 6.01 25.81
C ARG A 262 20.59 5.32 26.65
N LYS A 263 19.74 6.10 27.32
CA LYS A 263 18.61 5.56 28.10
C LYS A 263 17.57 4.89 27.20
N GLU A 264 17.31 5.45 26.03
CA GLU A 264 16.36 4.89 25.09
C GLU A 264 16.88 3.59 24.44
N GLU A 265 18.18 3.52 24.13
CA GLU A 265 18.85 2.28 23.70
C GLU A 265 18.77 1.18 24.77
N GLU A 266 19.00 1.52 26.05
CA GLU A 266 18.83 0.59 27.17
C GLU A 266 17.38 0.07 27.27
N ARG A 267 16.39 0.96 27.11
CA ARG A 267 14.96 0.58 27.09
C ARG A 267 14.62 -0.31 25.90
N GLU A 268 15.12 0.00 24.70
CA GLU A 268 14.90 -0.82 23.51
C GLU A 268 15.51 -2.21 23.65
N VAL A 269 16.72 -2.32 24.21
CA VAL A 269 17.37 -3.61 24.48
C VAL A 269 16.58 -4.41 25.52
N ALA A 270 16.16 -3.78 26.61
CA ALA A 270 15.33 -4.43 27.63
C ALA A 270 13.97 -4.88 27.06
N ALA A 271 13.33 -4.06 26.22
CA ALA A 271 12.07 -4.40 25.57
C ALA A 271 12.21 -5.57 24.60
N LYS A 272 13.27 -5.62 23.79
CA LYS A 272 13.57 -6.76 22.89
C LYS A 272 13.82 -8.04 23.67
N LYS A 273 14.60 -7.96 24.76
CA LYS A 273 14.85 -9.12 25.62
C LYS A 273 13.56 -9.65 26.23
N LYS A 274 12.71 -8.76 26.75
CA LYS A 274 11.40 -9.14 27.30
C LYS A 274 10.51 -9.79 26.24
N GLU A 275 10.48 -9.25 25.02
CA GLU A 275 9.70 -9.82 23.91
C GLU A 275 10.18 -11.22 23.51
N GLU A 276 11.50 -11.46 23.53
CA GLU A 276 12.08 -12.79 23.32
C GLU A 276 11.69 -13.76 24.44
N ASP A 277 11.80 -13.33 25.71
CA ASP A 277 11.40 -14.14 26.86
C ASP A 277 9.90 -14.50 26.80
N ASP A 278 9.03 -13.54 26.44
CA ASP A 278 7.60 -13.73 26.25
C ASP A 278 7.31 -14.71 25.09
N TYR A 279 8.06 -14.61 23.98
CA TYR A 279 7.94 -15.54 22.85
C TYR A 279 8.35 -16.96 23.22
N GLN A 280 9.45 -17.16 23.97
CA GLN A 280 9.87 -18.49 24.44
C GLN A 280 8.82 -19.11 25.38
N ALA A 281 8.26 -18.32 26.29
CA ALA A 281 7.16 -18.77 27.14
C ALA A 281 5.92 -19.18 26.33
N PHE A 282 5.60 -18.40 25.27
CA PHE A 282 4.52 -18.73 24.34
C PHE A 282 4.77 -20.05 23.59
N LEU A 283 6.00 -20.32 23.12
CA LEU A 283 6.32 -21.59 22.46
C LEU A 283 6.13 -22.80 23.39
N LEU A 284 6.52 -22.68 24.66
CA LEU A 284 6.26 -23.72 25.66
C LEU A 284 4.77 -23.94 25.89
N PHE A 285 3.98 -22.87 25.93
CA PHE A 285 2.53 -22.94 26.01
C PHE A 285 1.91 -23.65 24.79
N VAL A 286 2.31 -23.29 23.57
CA VAL A 286 1.84 -23.93 22.33
C VAL A 286 2.13 -25.44 22.37
N LYS A 287 3.35 -25.84 22.74
CA LYS A 287 3.72 -27.26 22.85
C LYS A 287 2.80 -28.02 23.80
N LYS A 288 2.53 -27.45 24.98
CA LYS A 288 1.62 -28.05 25.97
C LYS A 288 0.19 -28.20 25.44
N GLU A 289 -0.30 -27.24 24.66
CA GLU A 289 -1.63 -27.35 24.04
C GLU A 289 -1.64 -28.37 22.89
N GLN A 290 -0.55 -28.49 22.12
CA GLN A 290 -0.41 -29.50 21.06
C GLN A 290 -0.43 -30.93 21.62
N GLU A 291 0.23 -31.17 22.76
CA GLU A 291 0.23 -32.47 23.46
C GLU A 291 -1.18 -32.92 23.86
N LYS A 292 -2.10 -31.99 24.15
CA LYS A 292 -3.50 -32.33 24.47
C LYS A 292 -4.29 -32.82 23.27
N LEU A 293 -3.88 -32.52 22.04
CA LEU A 293 -4.62 -32.89 20.83
C LEU A 293 -4.26 -34.29 20.32
N ALA A 294 -3.19 -34.89 20.83
CA ALA A 294 -2.71 -36.20 20.38
C ALA A 294 -3.82 -37.26 20.52
N ASP A 295 -4.08 -37.97 19.42
CA ASP A 295 -5.00 -39.11 19.33
C ASP A 295 -6.47 -38.79 19.68
N GLN A 296 -6.84 -37.51 19.65
CA GLN A 296 -8.23 -37.09 19.80
C GLN A 296 -8.94 -37.08 18.43
N PHE A 297 -9.40 -38.25 18.00
CA PHE A 297 -10.15 -38.43 16.74
C PHE A 297 -11.66 -38.51 16.95
N VAL A 298 -12.43 -38.04 15.96
CA VAL A 298 -13.90 -38.14 15.95
C VAL A 298 -14.33 -39.57 15.64
N ASN A 299 -13.61 -40.23 14.73
CA ASN A 299 -13.89 -41.60 14.28
C ASN A 299 -12.66 -42.50 14.57
N PRO A 300 -12.27 -42.69 15.84
CA PRO A 300 -11.01 -43.35 16.21
C PRO A 300 -10.92 -44.81 15.73
N ASP A 301 -12.06 -45.46 15.51
CA ASP A 301 -12.13 -46.85 15.06
C ASP A 301 -12.12 -47.05 13.55
N HIS A 302 -12.28 -45.97 12.77
CA HIS A 302 -12.33 -46.05 11.31
C HIS A 302 -10.95 -46.49 10.75
N PRO A 303 -10.88 -47.49 9.84
CA PRO A 303 -9.61 -48.01 9.34
C PRO A 303 -8.68 -46.93 8.76
N LEU A 304 -9.22 -46.05 7.93
CA LEU A 304 -8.44 -44.95 7.34
C LEU A 304 -7.95 -43.92 8.37
N VAL A 305 -8.65 -43.74 9.50
CA VAL A 305 -8.20 -42.86 10.59
C VAL A 305 -7.02 -43.50 11.33
N LYS A 306 -7.07 -44.81 11.59
CA LYS A 306 -5.96 -45.57 12.18
C LYS A 306 -4.72 -45.54 11.27
N GLU A 307 -4.92 -45.69 9.97
CA GLU A 307 -3.86 -45.63 8.96
C GLU A 307 -3.16 -44.27 8.93
N HIS A 308 -3.93 -43.17 9.00
CA HIS A 308 -3.40 -41.81 8.85
C HIS A 308 -3.28 -41.03 10.17
N ALA A 309 -3.39 -41.68 11.33
CA ALA A 309 -3.41 -41.04 12.65
C ALA A 309 -2.22 -40.09 12.87
N ALA A 310 -1.00 -40.51 12.51
CA ALA A 310 0.21 -39.72 12.71
C ALA A 310 0.19 -38.39 11.95
N VAL A 311 -0.19 -38.40 10.66
CA VAL A 311 -0.23 -37.18 9.84
C VAL A 311 -1.41 -36.29 10.22
N LEU A 312 -2.54 -36.86 10.64
CA LEU A 312 -3.66 -36.10 11.17
C LEU A 312 -3.33 -35.37 12.47
N ASN A 313 -2.61 -36.03 13.38
CA ASN A 313 -2.12 -35.38 14.60
C ASN A 313 -1.21 -34.20 14.25
N LEU A 314 -0.29 -34.37 13.29
CA LEU A 314 0.58 -33.29 12.83
C LEU A 314 -0.21 -32.11 12.27
N ILE A 315 -1.21 -32.35 11.41
CA ILE A 315 -2.09 -31.30 10.88
C ILE A 315 -2.79 -30.55 12.02
N LYS A 316 -3.40 -31.26 12.99
CA LYS A 316 -4.07 -30.64 14.15
C LYS A 316 -3.11 -29.77 14.97
N GLN A 317 -1.89 -30.25 15.18
CA GLN A 317 -0.86 -29.53 15.94
C GLN A 317 -0.40 -28.25 15.25
N GLU A 318 -0.16 -28.29 13.93
CA GLU A 318 0.24 -27.11 13.16
C GLU A 318 -0.89 -26.09 13.05
N MET A 319 -2.13 -26.54 12.84
CA MET A 319 -3.31 -25.66 12.84
C MET A 319 -3.47 -24.96 14.20
N LEU A 320 -3.30 -25.67 15.32
CA LEU A 320 -3.33 -25.07 16.65
C LEU A 320 -2.25 -23.99 16.81
N GLN A 321 -1.03 -24.27 16.34
CA GLN A 321 0.06 -23.31 16.39
C GLN A 321 -0.25 -22.04 15.58
N ILE A 322 -0.76 -22.18 14.35
CA ILE A 322 -1.17 -21.03 13.51
C ILE A 322 -2.26 -20.22 14.22
N LYS A 323 -3.27 -20.88 14.78
CA LYS A 323 -4.35 -20.25 15.52
C LYS A 323 -3.82 -19.45 16.72
N LEU A 324 -3.03 -20.08 17.59
CA LEU A 324 -2.50 -19.44 18.78
C LEU A 324 -1.54 -18.29 18.42
N ARG A 325 -0.66 -18.48 17.43
CA ARG A 325 0.22 -17.41 16.95
C ARG A 325 -0.58 -16.20 16.50
N THR A 326 -1.64 -16.44 15.73
CA THR A 326 -2.50 -15.36 15.23
C THR A 326 -3.22 -14.63 16.35
N GLN A 327 -3.68 -15.35 17.38
CA GLN A 327 -4.34 -14.74 18.54
C GLN A 327 -3.37 -13.93 19.41
N TYR A 328 -2.13 -14.38 19.58
CA TYR A 328 -1.19 -13.80 20.55
C TYR A 328 -0.21 -12.78 19.96
N LYS A 329 -0.06 -12.70 18.63
CA LYS A 329 0.92 -11.81 17.97
C LYS A 329 0.75 -10.34 18.34
N ASP A 330 -0.49 -9.83 18.35
CA ASP A 330 -0.78 -8.41 18.59
C ASP A 330 -0.39 -7.95 20.00
N SER A 331 -0.38 -8.86 20.98
CA SER A 331 -0.02 -8.58 22.37
C SER A 331 1.45 -8.85 22.66
N LYS A 332 2.28 -9.09 21.63
CA LYS A 332 3.64 -9.58 21.79
C LYS A 332 3.70 -10.85 22.66
N TRP A 333 2.82 -11.79 22.35
CA TRP A 333 2.80 -13.14 22.93
C TRP A 333 2.27 -13.28 24.36
N GLN A 334 1.73 -12.20 24.94
CA GLN A 334 1.29 -12.19 26.34
C GLN A 334 -0.16 -12.65 26.53
N THR A 335 -1.07 -12.18 25.69
CA THR A 335 -2.51 -12.43 25.81
C THR A 335 -3.20 -12.62 24.45
N PRO A 336 -4.27 -13.43 24.37
CA PRO A 336 -5.01 -13.56 23.12
C PRO A 336 -5.79 -12.28 22.79
N SER A 337 -5.71 -11.85 21.54
CA SER A 337 -6.47 -10.74 20.98
C SER A 337 -7.95 -11.08 20.87
N SER A 338 -8.81 -10.14 21.29
CA SER A 338 -10.26 -10.25 21.14
C SER A 338 -10.75 -9.92 19.72
N LYS A 339 -9.88 -9.39 18.86
CA LYS A 339 -10.22 -8.95 17.50
C LYS A 339 -10.35 -10.10 16.50
N PHE A 340 -10.02 -11.33 16.92
CA PHE A 340 -10.02 -12.46 16.01
C PHE A 340 -11.39 -13.13 15.95
N ASP A 341 -12.04 -12.97 14.80
CA ASP A 341 -13.34 -13.56 14.50
C ASP A 341 -13.23 -15.08 14.40
N LYS A 342 -13.99 -15.80 15.26
CA LYS A 342 -13.94 -17.26 15.38
C LYS A 342 -14.25 -18.00 14.07
N TRP A 343 -15.15 -17.45 13.26
CA TRP A 343 -15.66 -18.08 12.03
C TRP A 343 -14.58 -18.33 10.97
N PHE A 344 -13.48 -17.58 10.99
CA PHE A 344 -12.37 -17.73 10.05
C PHE A 344 -11.53 -19.00 10.24
N LEU A 345 -11.60 -19.60 11.42
CA LEU A 345 -10.86 -20.81 11.81
C LEU A 345 -11.77 -22.03 12.03
N GLU A 346 -13.07 -21.85 11.83
CA GLU A 346 -14.04 -22.94 11.91
C GLU A 346 -13.90 -23.87 10.69
N LEU A 347 -13.94 -25.17 10.98
CA LEU A 347 -13.85 -26.23 10.00
C LEU A 347 -15.11 -27.07 10.09
N LYS A 348 -15.70 -27.37 8.95
CA LYS A 348 -16.92 -28.17 8.86
C LYS A 348 -16.53 -29.63 8.61
N LYS A 349 -16.59 -30.45 9.65
CA LYS A 349 -16.38 -31.90 9.52
C LYS A 349 -17.55 -32.56 8.80
N TRP A 350 -17.25 -33.62 8.08
CA TRP A 350 -18.22 -34.46 7.39
C TRP A 350 -18.33 -35.81 8.10
N SER A 351 -19.55 -36.34 8.21
CA SER A 351 -19.75 -37.70 8.70
C SER A 351 -19.34 -38.73 7.65
N VAL A 352 -19.12 -39.99 8.06
CA VAL A 352 -18.85 -41.10 7.14
C VAL A 352 -20.01 -41.26 6.16
N GLU A 353 -21.24 -41.10 6.64
CA GLU A 353 -22.47 -41.21 5.87
C GLU A 353 -22.60 -40.08 4.85
N ASP A 354 -22.26 -38.83 5.21
CA ASP A 354 -22.33 -37.68 4.30
C ASP A 354 -21.33 -37.82 3.15
N ILE A 355 -20.11 -38.30 3.44
CA ILE A 355 -19.09 -38.57 2.41
C ILE A 355 -19.58 -39.66 1.45
N ALA A 356 -20.09 -40.78 1.98
CA ALA A 356 -20.61 -41.87 1.16
C ALA A 356 -21.83 -41.43 0.33
N ALA A 357 -22.70 -40.58 0.89
CA ALA A 357 -23.84 -40.02 0.18
C ALA A 357 -23.39 -39.11 -0.97
N TYR A 358 -22.38 -38.26 -0.74
CA TYR A 358 -21.82 -37.37 -1.76
C TYR A 358 -21.17 -38.14 -2.91
N GLU A 359 -20.34 -39.15 -2.61
CA GLU A 359 -19.73 -40.02 -3.63
C GLU A 359 -20.79 -40.74 -4.46
N LYS A 360 -21.85 -41.25 -3.82
CA LYS A 360 -22.97 -41.92 -4.48
C LYS A 360 -23.80 -40.97 -5.35
N GLU A 361 -24.19 -39.82 -4.81
CA GLU A 361 -24.98 -38.81 -5.53
C GLU A 361 -24.25 -38.34 -6.79
N HIS A 362 -22.94 -38.16 -6.70
CA HIS A 362 -22.15 -37.62 -7.79
C HIS A 362 -21.44 -38.67 -8.62
N THR A 363 -21.54 -39.95 -8.30
CA THR A 363 -20.88 -41.05 -9.02
C THR A 363 -19.39 -40.77 -9.19
N ILE A 364 -18.73 -40.46 -8.08
CA ILE A 364 -17.27 -40.26 -8.01
C ILE A 364 -16.70 -41.07 -6.86
N HIS A 365 -15.38 -41.26 -6.88
CA HIS A 365 -14.61 -41.73 -5.74
C HIS A 365 -13.69 -40.60 -5.28
N LEU A 366 -13.72 -40.27 -3.99
CA LEU A 366 -12.75 -39.36 -3.38
C LEU A 366 -11.54 -40.18 -2.93
N PRO A 367 -10.31 -39.68 -3.10
CA PRO A 367 -9.13 -40.33 -2.52
C PRO A 367 -9.27 -40.48 -1.01
N ASP A 368 -8.80 -41.61 -0.46
CA ASP A 368 -8.98 -41.95 0.96
C ASP A 368 -8.44 -40.88 1.92
N GLN A 369 -7.30 -40.27 1.58
CA GLN A 369 -6.70 -39.18 2.35
C GLN A 369 -7.58 -37.93 2.40
N LEU A 370 -8.33 -37.62 1.34
CA LEU A 370 -9.30 -36.52 1.33
C LEU A 370 -10.52 -36.86 2.20
N LYS A 371 -11.04 -38.09 2.13
CA LYS A 371 -12.15 -38.54 2.99
C LYS A 371 -11.79 -38.36 4.46
N VAL A 372 -10.60 -38.84 4.85
CA VAL A 372 -10.13 -38.76 6.24
C VAL A 372 -9.89 -37.32 6.68
N TYR A 373 -9.37 -36.47 5.80
CA TYR A 373 -9.25 -35.03 6.09
C TYR A 373 -10.63 -34.43 6.41
N LEU A 374 -11.65 -34.71 5.58
CA LEU A 374 -13.01 -34.18 5.77
C LEU A 374 -13.66 -34.71 7.07
N MET A 375 -13.40 -35.96 7.44
CA MET A 375 -13.90 -36.56 8.69
C MET A 375 -13.26 -35.96 9.94
N GLU A 376 -11.93 -35.81 9.95
CA GLU A 376 -11.18 -35.53 11.17
C GLU A 376 -10.78 -34.07 11.36
N ILE A 377 -10.51 -33.37 10.25
CA ILE A 377 -10.09 -31.97 10.22
C ILE A 377 -11.28 -31.08 9.81
N GLY A 378 -11.82 -31.33 8.63
CA GLY A 378 -13.01 -30.66 8.10
C GLY A 378 -12.72 -29.62 7.01
N GLU A 379 -13.78 -29.26 6.31
CA GLU A 379 -13.82 -28.32 5.20
C GLU A 379 -13.65 -26.87 5.65
N GLY A 380 -12.99 -26.04 4.82
CA GLY A 380 -12.79 -24.61 5.03
C GLY A 380 -11.37 -24.27 5.46
N GLY A 381 -11.24 -23.36 6.43
CA GLY A 381 -9.93 -23.08 7.03
C GLY A 381 -9.00 -22.20 6.22
N LYS A 382 -9.52 -21.26 5.42
CA LYS A 382 -8.70 -20.33 4.59
C LYS A 382 -7.58 -19.60 5.35
N TYR A 383 -7.74 -19.40 6.66
CA TYR A 383 -6.72 -18.75 7.50
C TYR A 383 -5.52 -19.64 7.84
N TYR A 384 -5.68 -20.96 7.76
CA TYR A 384 -4.59 -21.90 7.99
C TYR A 384 -3.63 -21.96 6.80
N TYR A 385 -4.02 -21.48 5.63
CA TYR A 385 -3.21 -21.43 4.42
C TYR A 385 -3.07 -19.99 3.92
N ARG A 386 -2.45 -19.75 2.75
CA ARG A 386 -2.23 -18.39 2.23
C ARG A 386 -3.49 -17.78 1.62
N TYR A 387 -4.12 -18.49 0.69
CA TYR A 387 -5.24 -17.97 -0.10
C TYR A 387 -6.54 -18.74 0.15
N ASN A 388 -6.47 -20.07 0.15
CA ASN A 388 -7.64 -20.93 0.03
C ASN A 388 -7.77 -21.87 1.24
N GLY A 389 -8.95 -22.44 1.43
CA GLY A 389 -9.17 -23.54 2.36
C GLY A 389 -9.44 -24.83 1.59
N VAL A 390 -9.38 -25.98 2.26
CA VAL A 390 -9.76 -27.24 1.63
C VAL A 390 -11.28 -27.30 1.57
N THR A 391 -11.87 -27.28 0.38
CA THR A 391 -13.32 -27.41 0.19
C THR A 391 -13.66 -28.76 -0.44
N ILE A 392 -14.91 -29.21 -0.45
CA ILE A 392 -15.26 -30.39 -1.26
C ILE A 392 -15.41 -29.96 -2.74
N PRO A 393 -15.14 -30.83 -3.74
CA PRO A 393 -15.28 -30.44 -5.14
C PRO A 393 -16.65 -29.82 -5.46
N ALA A 394 -16.65 -28.71 -6.19
CA ALA A 394 -17.87 -28.04 -6.57
C ALA A 394 -18.57 -28.80 -7.70
N LYS A 395 -19.91 -28.68 -7.79
CA LYS A 395 -20.71 -29.35 -8.84
C LYS A 395 -20.20 -29.11 -10.27
N LYS A 396 -19.65 -27.93 -10.53
CA LYS A 396 -19.07 -27.54 -11.84
C LYS A 396 -17.80 -28.32 -12.20
N GLU A 397 -17.07 -28.83 -11.22
CA GLU A 397 -15.78 -29.54 -11.38
C GLU A 397 -15.99 -31.05 -11.59
N LEU A 398 -17.14 -31.59 -11.15
CA LEU A 398 -17.45 -33.02 -11.20
C LEU A 398 -17.38 -33.63 -12.61
N ALA A 399 -17.65 -32.86 -13.65
CA ALA A 399 -17.56 -33.35 -15.03
C ALA A 399 -16.12 -33.69 -15.43
N ALA A 400 -15.14 -32.89 -15.00
CA ALA A 400 -13.73 -33.14 -15.25
C ALA A 400 -13.20 -34.28 -14.35
N ILE A 401 -13.57 -34.26 -13.06
CA ILE A 401 -13.13 -35.26 -12.07
C ILE A 401 -13.53 -36.70 -12.44
N ARG A 402 -14.70 -36.89 -13.09
CA ARG A 402 -15.16 -38.23 -13.52
C ARG A 402 -14.36 -38.81 -14.69
N LYS A 403 -13.63 -37.99 -15.43
CA LYS A 403 -12.82 -38.46 -16.54
C LYS A 403 -11.53 -39.10 -16.00
N PRO A 404 -10.93 -40.05 -16.73
CA PRO A 404 -9.64 -40.61 -16.36
C PRO A 404 -8.54 -39.54 -16.42
N PHE A 405 -7.67 -39.50 -15.42
CA PHE A 405 -6.46 -38.69 -15.46
C PHE A 405 -5.56 -39.16 -16.62
N PRO A 406 -5.19 -38.28 -17.57
CA PRO A 406 -4.60 -38.72 -18.84
C PRO A 406 -3.08 -38.84 -18.82
N ILE A 407 -2.42 -38.38 -17.75
CA ILE A 407 -0.96 -38.44 -17.62
C ILE A 407 -0.58 -39.74 -16.89
N THR A 408 0.23 -40.54 -17.56
CA THR A 408 0.83 -41.78 -17.06
C THR A 408 2.35 -41.61 -16.94
N ALA A 409 3.03 -42.51 -16.22
CA ALA A 409 4.47 -42.39 -15.99
C ALA A 409 5.32 -42.29 -17.27
N ASP A 410 4.89 -42.88 -18.38
CA ASP A 410 5.57 -42.79 -19.67
C ASP A 410 5.48 -41.41 -20.35
N LYS A 411 4.52 -40.57 -19.94
CA LYS A 411 4.35 -39.18 -20.41
C LYS A 411 5.11 -38.15 -19.57
N MET A 412 5.75 -38.59 -18.49
CA MET A 412 6.49 -37.74 -17.56
C MET A 412 7.97 -37.78 -17.90
N HIS A 413 8.54 -36.61 -18.22
CA HIS A 413 9.92 -36.51 -18.70
C HIS A 413 10.72 -35.47 -17.93
N PRO A 414 12.05 -35.62 -17.84
CA PRO A 414 12.90 -34.61 -17.20
C PRO A 414 12.90 -33.32 -18.04
N ILE A 415 12.57 -32.21 -17.39
CA ILE A 415 12.51 -30.87 -18.03
C ILE A 415 13.53 -29.89 -17.45
N ASN A 416 14.54 -30.40 -16.75
CA ASN A 416 15.52 -29.59 -16.03
C ASN A 416 14.85 -28.58 -15.07
N HIS A 417 13.74 -28.94 -14.41
CA HIS A 417 13.08 -28.09 -13.41
C HIS A 417 14.00 -27.86 -12.20
N ASP A 418 13.85 -26.75 -11.48
CA ASP A 418 14.69 -26.44 -10.31
C ASP A 418 14.51 -27.42 -9.13
N TRP A 419 13.47 -28.25 -9.19
CA TRP A 419 13.19 -29.33 -8.24
C TRP A 419 13.67 -30.71 -8.71
N GLU A 420 14.33 -30.77 -9.87
CA GLU A 420 14.80 -32.02 -10.50
C GLU A 420 13.68 -33.07 -10.72
N ILE A 421 12.46 -32.59 -10.98
CA ILE A 421 11.29 -33.45 -11.22
C ILE A 421 11.11 -33.81 -12.70
N ASN A 422 10.44 -34.94 -12.93
CA ASN A 422 9.81 -35.22 -14.21
C ASN A 422 8.47 -34.49 -14.27
N ALA A 423 8.09 -34.02 -15.45
CA ALA A 423 6.90 -33.24 -15.64
C ALA A 423 6.22 -33.55 -16.98
N TRP A 424 4.94 -33.18 -17.06
CA TRP A 424 4.23 -33.05 -18.31
C TRP A 424 4.26 -31.57 -18.75
N VAL A 425 4.38 -31.35 -20.06
CA VAL A 425 4.40 -30.00 -20.66
C VAL A 425 3.52 -29.96 -21.90
N GLU A 426 3.10 -28.75 -22.30
CA GLU A 426 2.24 -28.57 -23.46
C GLU A 426 2.96 -29.03 -24.76
N PRO A 427 2.45 -30.07 -25.47
CA PRO A 427 3.11 -30.65 -26.65
C PRO A 427 3.28 -29.66 -27.82
N ASN A 428 2.42 -28.63 -27.87
CA ASN A 428 2.39 -27.63 -28.92
C ASN A 428 3.37 -26.47 -28.70
N ASP A 429 3.97 -26.37 -27.51
CA ASP A 429 4.94 -25.33 -27.20
C ASP A 429 6.30 -25.64 -27.86
N LYS A 430 6.68 -24.79 -28.82
CA LYS A 430 7.93 -24.93 -29.58
C LYS A 430 9.15 -24.45 -28.80
N ASP A 431 8.96 -23.70 -27.72
CA ASP A 431 10.06 -23.07 -26.99
C ASP A 431 10.88 -24.10 -26.20
N TRP A 432 10.30 -25.23 -25.77
CA TRP A 432 11.05 -26.33 -25.13
C TRP A 432 12.26 -26.82 -25.95
N LYS A 433 12.11 -26.90 -27.28
CA LYS A 433 13.20 -27.27 -28.20
C LYS A 433 14.13 -26.10 -28.51
N LYS A 434 13.57 -24.90 -28.65
CA LYS A 434 14.32 -23.66 -28.97
C LYS A 434 15.30 -23.31 -27.85
N LEU A 435 14.85 -23.45 -26.61
CA LEU A 435 15.62 -23.21 -25.38
C LEU A 435 16.57 -24.37 -25.05
N LYS A 436 16.56 -25.45 -25.85
CA LYS A 436 17.37 -26.66 -25.66
C LYS A 436 17.12 -27.37 -24.32
N ILE A 437 15.94 -27.19 -23.74
CA ILE A 437 15.49 -27.96 -22.56
C ILE A 437 15.23 -29.40 -23.00
N LEU A 438 14.57 -29.58 -24.15
CA LEU A 438 14.39 -30.87 -24.80
C LEU A 438 15.22 -30.96 -26.09
N PRO A 439 15.67 -32.17 -26.49
CA PRO A 439 16.39 -32.37 -27.75
C PRO A 439 15.59 -31.90 -28.96
N LYS A 440 16.27 -31.35 -29.97
CA LYS A 440 15.61 -30.96 -31.24
C LYS A 440 14.89 -32.12 -31.94
N SER A 441 15.37 -33.35 -31.75
CA SER A 441 14.81 -34.58 -32.29
C SER A 441 13.64 -35.15 -31.48
N ALA A 442 13.30 -34.57 -30.32
CA ALA A 442 12.21 -35.06 -29.49
C ALA A 442 10.87 -34.97 -30.23
N ASP A 443 10.06 -36.02 -30.19
CA ASP A 443 8.69 -35.99 -30.72
C ASP A 443 7.74 -35.58 -29.60
N MET A 444 7.40 -34.29 -29.55
CA MET A 444 6.57 -33.72 -28.48
C MET A 444 5.17 -34.33 -28.45
N GLN A 445 4.60 -34.66 -29.61
CA GLN A 445 3.27 -35.22 -29.69
C GLN A 445 3.26 -36.67 -29.20
N ALA A 446 4.30 -37.44 -29.53
CA ALA A 446 4.45 -38.79 -29.00
C ALA A 446 4.70 -38.80 -27.48
N MET A 447 5.53 -37.88 -26.98
CA MET A 447 5.90 -37.79 -25.56
C MET A 447 4.75 -37.27 -24.69
N PHE A 448 4.15 -36.13 -25.04
CA PHE A 448 3.21 -35.40 -24.18
C PHE A 448 1.78 -35.33 -24.74
N GLY A 449 1.57 -35.67 -26.01
CA GLY A 449 0.27 -35.52 -26.67
C GLY A 449 -0.85 -36.36 -26.03
N PHE A 450 -2.05 -35.80 -26.00
CA PHE A 450 -3.27 -36.50 -25.61
C PHE A 450 -4.16 -36.79 -26.83
N PRO A 451 -5.11 -37.74 -26.70
CA PRO A 451 -6.22 -37.87 -27.66
C PRO A 451 -7.09 -36.61 -27.72
N ASP A 452 -7.82 -36.44 -28.83
CA ASP A 452 -8.73 -35.31 -29.03
C ASP A 452 -9.79 -35.22 -27.90
N GLY A 453 -9.98 -34.01 -27.37
CA GLY A 453 -10.97 -33.72 -26.32
C GLY A 453 -10.54 -34.08 -24.88
N VAL A 454 -9.32 -34.58 -24.71
CA VAL A 454 -8.69 -34.82 -23.40
C VAL A 454 -7.85 -33.61 -23.00
N THR A 455 -7.94 -33.21 -21.73
CA THR A 455 -7.15 -32.08 -21.17
C THR A 455 -6.33 -32.52 -19.97
N ALA A 456 -5.21 -31.86 -19.69
CA ALA A 456 -4.32 -32.21 -18.58
C ALA A 456 -5.02 -32.22 -17.20
N ASN A 457 -6.12 -31.48 -17.05
CA ASN A 457 -6.87 -31.35 -15.81
C ASN A 457 -8.07 -32.32 -15.70
N ASP A 458 -8.30 -33.17 -16.71
CA ASP A 458 -9.27 -34.26 -16.61
C ASP A 458 -8.84 -35.22 -15.48
N GLY A 459 -9.76 -35.68 -14.62
CA GLY A 459 -9.43 -36.52 -13.46
C GLY A 459 -8.76 -35.78 -12.30
N CYS A 460 -8.65 -34.44 -12.36
CA CYS A 460 -8.05 -33.62 -11.30
C CYS A 460 -9.11 -32.79 -10.56
N TRP A 461 -8.84 -32.51 -9.29
CA TRP A 461 -9.60 -31.53 -8.51
C TRP A 461 -8.70 -30.36 -8.09
N TYR A 462 -9.03 -29.16 -8.58
CA TYR A 462 -8.41 -27.92 -8.13
C TYR A 462 -8.86 -27.59 -6.70
N PHE A 463 -7.95 -27.64 -5.74
CA PHE A 463 -8.27 -27.41 -4.33
C PHE A 463 -7.67 -26.12 -3.76
N GLY A 464 -6.80 -25.45 -4.51
CA GLY A 464 -6.44 -24.07 -4.25
C GLY A 464 -5.13 -23.63 -4.88
N ASP A 465 -4.60 -22.52 -4.39
CA ASP A 465 -3.37 -21.92 -4.90
C ASP A 465 -2.22 -22.12 -3.91
N SER A 466 -1.01 -22.30 -4.44
CA SER A 466 0.23 -22.23 -3.67
C SER A 466 0.48 -20.80 -3.16
N TYR A 467 1.44 -20.62 -2.26
CA TYR A 467 1.96 -19.31 -1.87
C TYR A 467 2.41 -18.47 -3.08
N GLY A 468 2.99 -19.14 -4.07
CA GLY A 468 3.41 -18.59 -5.37
C GLY A 468 2.25 -18.28 -6.33
N GLN A 469 1.01 -18.55 -5.93
CA GLN A 469 -0.21 -18.42 -6.76
C GLN A 469 -0.25 -19.41 -7.92
N ASP A 470 0.41 -20.56 -7.77
CA ASP A 470 0.33 -21.66 -8.72
C ASP A 470 -0.85 -22.55 -8.38
N GLY A 471 -1.56 -23.05 -9.40
CA GLY A 471 -2.73 -23.89 -9.17
C GLY A 471 -2.34 -25.24 -8.60
N LEU A 472 -2.95 -25.66 -7.50
CA LEU A 472 -2.74 -26.95 -6.85
C LEU A 472 -3.93 -27.88 -7.12
N PHE A 473 -3.59 -29.09 -7.56
CA PHE A 473 -4.53 -30.11 -7.99
C PHE A 473 -4.32 -31.41 -7.22
N LEU A 474 -5.41 -32.01 -6.74
CA LEU A 474 -5.42 -33.39 -6.24
C LEU A 474 -5.78 -34.30 -7.41
N ILE A 475 -4.97 -35.32 -7.68
CA ILE A 475 -5.29 -36.33 -8.67
C ILE A 475 -6.36 -37.27 -8.09
N MET A 476 -7.52 -37.33 -8.74
CA MET A 476 -8.71 -38.00 -8.19
C MET A 476 -8.86 -39.45 -8.63
N ASN A 477 -8.15 -39.86 -9.68
CA ASN A 477 -8.16 -41.24 -10.19
C ASN A 477 -6.92 -41.50 -11.07
N GLY A 478 -6.67 -42.76 -11.42
CA GLY A 478 -5.60 -43.16 -12.33
C GLY A 478 -4.31 -43.56 -11.60
N GLU A 479 -3.19 -43.58 -12.32
CA GLU A 479 -1.89 -44.07 -11.81
C GLU A 479 -1.37 -43.29 -10.61
N PHE A 480 -1.67 -41.98 -10.55
CA PHE A 480 -1.17 -41.04 -9.55
C PHE A 480 -2.24 -40.62 -8.53
N GLU A 481 -3.30 -41.42 -8.35
CA GLU A 481 -4.41 -41.08 -7.45
C GLU A 481 -3.93 -40.71 -6.03
N GLY A 482 -4.42 -39.57 -5.53
CA GLY A 482 -4.10 -39.05 -4.21
C GLY A 482 -2.84 -38.20 -4.12
N GLU A 483 -2.04 -38.11 -5.19
CA GLU A 483 -0.89 -37.18 -5.27
C GLU A 483 -1.35 -35.72 -5.44
N VAL A 484 -0.54 -34.78 -4.92
CA VAL A 484 -0.74 -33.34 -5.13
C VAL A 484 0.19 -32.84 -6.23
N TRP A 485 -0.41 -32.18 -7.22
CA TRP A 485 0.25 -31.66 -8.40
C TRP A 485 0.10 -30.15 -8.49
N VAL A 486 1.01 -29.50 -9.20
CA VAL A 486 1.04 -28.06 -9.45
C VAL A 486 0.93 -27.78 -10.95
N ASP A 487 0.14 -26.78 -11.30
CA ASP A 487 0.05 -26.22 -12.65
C ASP A 487 0.78 -24.88 -12.71
N THR A 488 1.90 -24.90 -13.45
CA THR A 488 2.70 -23.72 -13.77
C THR A 488 2.79 -23.49 -15.28
N LEU A 489 1.97 -24.18 -16.09
CA LEU A 489 2.03 -24.15 -17.56
C LEU A 489 1.91 -22.73 -18.13
N GLN A 490 1.15 -21.86 -17.47
CA GLN A 490 0.93 -20.46 -17.85
C GLN A 490 2.22 -19.63 -17.97
N TYR A 491 3.30 -20.01 -17.30
CA TYR A 491 4.59 -19.30 -17.40
C TYR A 491 5.44 -19.74 -18.61
N GLY A 492 5.06 -20.83 -19.28
CA GLY A 492 5.73 -21.34 -20.48
C GLY A 492 7.13 -21.92 -20.24
N ALA A 493 7.75 -22.40 -21.32
CA ALA A 493 9.05 -23.08 -21.28
C ALA A 493 10.21 -22.23 -20.71
N GLU A 494 10.16 -20.90 -20.87
CA GLU A 494 11.21 -19.99 -20.36
C GLU A 494 11.33 -20.04 -18.84
N ALA A 495 10.19 -20.14 -18.15
CA ALA A 495 10.11 -20.31 -16.70
C ALA A 495 10.05 -21.78 -16.28
N ARG A 496 10.23 -22.72 -17.23
CA ARG A 496 10.07 -24.16 -17.01
C ARG A 496 8.67 -24.53 -16.49
N GLY A 497 7.66 -23.77 -16.89
CA GLY A 497 6.26 -23.98 -16.51
C GLY A 497 5.76 -25.35 -16.94
N CYS A 498 5.14 -26.11 -16.03
CA CYS A 498 4.82 -27.51 -16.25
C CYS A 498 3.60 -27.95 -15.43
N PHE A 499 3.10 -29.15 -15.72
CA PHE A 499 2.14 -29.85 -14.88
C PHE A 499 2.82 -31.08 -14.28
N ALA A 500 3.03 -31.08 -12.96
CA ALA A 500 3.85 -32.10 -12.30
C ALA A 500 3.53 -32.20 -10.80
N GLN A 501 4.18 -33.13 -10.08
CA GLN A 501 4.07 -33.18 -8.63
C GLN A 501 4.47 -31.84 -7.98
N ALA A 502 3.68 -31.40 -7.00
CA ALA A 502 3.92 -30.13 -6.31
C ALA A 502 5.18 -30.14 -5.42
N THR A 503 5.78 -31.31 -5.19
CA THR A 503 7.00 -31.46 -4.40
C THR A 503 7.91 -32.57 -4.97
N PRO A 504 9.24 -32.51 -4.76
CA PRO A 504 10.16 -33.58 -5.15
C PRO A 504 9.85 -34.92 -4.47
N GLN A 505 9.30 -34.88 -3.25
CA GLN A 505 8.95 -36.07 -2.47
C GLN A 505 7.63 -36.72 -2.93
N LYS A 506 6.95 -36.16 -3.93
CA LYS A 506 5.69 -36.67 -4.49
C LYS A 506 4.64 -36.92 -3.40
N LEU A 507 4.43 -35.89 -2.57
CA LEU A 507 3.56 -36.03 -1.42
C LEU A 507 2.10 -36.26 -1.85
N HIS A 508 1.46 -37.20 -1.18
CA HIS A 508 0.02 -37.35 -1.22
C HIS A 508 -0.65 -36.28 -0.34
N PHE A 509 -1.97 -36.16 -0.48
CA PHE A 509 -2.78 -35.09 0.08
C PHE A 509 -2.51 -34.74 1.56
N LEU A 510 -2.60 -35.69 2.50
CA LEU A 510 -2.44 -35.39 3.93
C LEU A 510 -1.00 -34.95 4.28
N PRO A 511 0.07 -35.68 3.88
CA PRO A 511 1.44 -35.21 4.07
C PRO A 511 1.71 -33.83 3.46
N PHE A 512 1.16 -33.56 2.27
CA PHE A 512 1.30 -32.26 1.62
C PHE A 512 0.66 -31.12 2.42
N LEU A 513 -0.55 -31.33 2.96
CA LEU A 513 -1.21 -30.34 3.82
C LEU A 513 -0.43 -30.13 5.12
N ALA A 514 0.10 -31.19 5.73
CA ALA A 514 0.90 -31.09 6.95
C ALA A 514 2.16 -30.23 6.73
N GLU A 515 2.90 -30.46 5.64
CA GLU A 515 4.08 -29.65 5.31
C GLU A 515 3.69 -28.22 4.90
N SER A 516 2.58 -28.02 4.18
CA SER A 516 2.08 -26.68 3.85
C SER A 516 1.79 -25.85 5.11
N LEU A 517 1.13 -26.47 6.11
CA LEU A 517 0.86 -25.83 7.39
C LEU A 517 2.15 -25.52 8.17
N ARG A 518 3.12 -26.42 8.14
CA ARG A 518 4.43 -26.20 8.76
C ARG A 518 5.17 -25.02 8.13
N HIS A 519 5.15 -24.92 6.79
CA HIS A 519 5.70 -23.79 6.06
C HIS A 519 4.98 -22.48 6.44
N LYS A 520 3.65 -22.49 6.52
CA LYS A 520 2.87 -21.35 7.02
C LYS A 520 3.26 -20.95 8.44
N SER A 521 3.33 -21.91 9.37
CA SER A 521 3.73 -21.74 10.77
C SER A 521 5.10 -21.06 10.89
N ALA A 522 6.04 -21.44 10.03
CA ALA A 522 7.39 -20.88 9.96
C ALA A 522 7.48 -19.55 9.18
N GLY A 523 6.39 -19.08 8.58
CA GLY A 523 6.35 -17.83 7.80
C GLY A 523 6.90 -17.96 6.38
N TYR A 524 6.84 -19.15 5.78
CA TYR A 524 7.42 -19.47 4.47
C TYR A 524 8.89 -19.06 4.37
N PRO A 525 9.79 -19.63 5.20
CA PRO A 525 11.23 -19.36 5.07
C PRO A 525 11.64 -19.68 3.63
N GLY A 526 12.34 -18.76 2.97
CA GLY A 526 12.51 -18.61 1.51
C GLY A 526 13.15 -19.78 0.74
N ASN A 527 12.59 -20.97 0.88
CA ASN A 527 12.98 -22.19 0.22
C ASN A 527 11.92 -22.50 -0.84
N GLU A 528 11.86 -21.68 -1.88
CA GLU A 528 11.06 -21.91 -3.11
C GLU A 528 11.44 -23.24 -3.79
N TYR A 529 12.55 -23.85 -3.37
CA TYR A 529 13.13 -25.08 -3.89
C TYR A 529 12.61 -26.38 -3.23
N THR A 530 11.71 -26.32 -2.26
CA THR A 530 11.19 -27.55 -1.60
C THR A 530 9.80 -27.99 -2.08
N GLY A 531 9.09 -27.13 -2.84
CA GLY A 531 7.78 -27.42 -3.42
C GLY A 531 6.82 -26.24 -3.39
N SER A 532 5.66 -26.41 -4.02
CA SER A 532 4.57 -25.43 -4.05
C SER A 532 3.59 -25.65 -2.90
N TRP A 533 3.80 -24.96 -1.79
CA TRP A 533 2.99 -25.07 -0.56
C TRP A 533 1.77 -24.16 -0.58
N MET A 534 0.63 -24.60 -0.01
CA MET A 534 -0.56 -23.74 0.21
C MET A 534 -0.29 -22.61 1.21
#